data_AF-A0AAD6M762-F1
#
_entry.id   AF-A0AAD6M762-F1
#
_cell.length_a   1.000
_cell.length_b   1.000
_cell.length_c   1.000
_cell.angle_alpha   90.00
_cell.angle_beta   90.00
_cell.angle_gamma   90.00
#
_symmetry.space_group_name_H-M   'P 1'
#
loop_
_entity.id
_entity.type
_entity.pdbx_description
1 polymer ?
#
loop_
_entity_poly.entity_id
_entity_poly.type
_entity_poly.pdbx_seq_one_letter_code
_entity_poly.pdbx_strand_id
1 'polypeptide(L)'
;MHDFCFTIPYGLVIVIGGVIGYLRKGSVASLGGGVGTGLVLIFAGYLSLKAFSKGKNSFLGLAIETVCAAVLTFVMGQRYMQTSKIMPAGIVAGISVLMTVFYLYKIATGGNHIPAKAEEEDHQKGFRQAIAHSLHLLRAMRANTAEQWLQQRIQKYGPISKLSLFGKPTVFIHGKDANKFVFTSDSSTLSSSQPQSVKKLLGDRCLLELGGQDHKRVRDALGLFLKPESLKSYVGKMDEEVRKHIATHWEGKQEVKVLPLMKTLTFNIICALLFGIERGARREKLVDWFQEMIEGMWSIPINLPFTRYNRSLQASASIRNMMKDLIGEKRRELAKKGVNPQKDLISCMLSTRDENNREVIDENEIMDNVMLVMTAGHDTSSVLITFLVRILANDPSIYAAILKESSKFDPARLKNQASIPPYCFIPFGGGPRICPGYEFARIETLITIHRLVTQFTWKLLADNFFKRDPMPVPTEGLPIQIMPKSTNRTS
;
A
#
# COMPACT_ATOMS: atom_id res chain seq x y z
N MET A 1 -13.10 0.23 -30.08
CA MET A 1 -12.45 1.50 -29.64
C MET A 1 -13.09 2.68 -30.37
N HIS A 2 -13.28 3.82 -29.72
CA HIS A 2 -13.97 4.98 -30.28
C HIS A 2 -13.01 5.94 -31.01
N ASP A 3 -13.51 6.63 -32.04
CA ASP A 3 -12.73 7.60 -32.83
C ASP A 3 -12.06 8.69 -31.99
N PHE A 4 -12.81 9.36 -31.12
CA PHE A 4 -12.35 10.47 -30.28
C PHE A 4 -11.20 10.09 -29.33
N CYS A 5 -11.05 8.80 -28.98
CA CYS A 5 -9.93 8.31 -28.16
C CYS A 5 -8.58 8.48 -28.86
N PHE A 6 -8.57 8.55 -30.19
CA PHE A 6 -7.38 8.73 -31.00
C PHE A 6 -7.34 10.12 -31.63
N THR A 7 -8.48 10.67 -32.04
CA THR A 7 -8.58 11.99 -32.68
C THR A 7 -8.09 13.12 -31.77
N ILE A 8 -8.47 13.14 -30.48
CA ILE A 8 -8.08 14.21 -29.56
C ILE A 8 -6.57 14.18 -29.26
N PRO A 9 -5.96 13.04 -28.89
CA PRO A 9 -4.50 12.95 -28.76
C PRO A 9 -3.76 13.27 -30.06
N TYR A 10 -4.27 12.81 -31.20
CA TYR A 10 -3.69 13.11 -32.51
C TYR A 10 -3.69 14.61 -32.79
N GLY A 11 -4.82 15.30 -32.59
CA GLY A 11 -4.90 16.75 -32.74
C GLY A 11 -3.94 17.51 -31.82
N LEU A 12 -3.78 17.07 -30.56
CA LEU A 12 -2.80 17.66 -29.62
C LEU A 12 -1.35 17.52 -30.13
N VAL A 13 -0.98 16.35 -30.67
CA VAL A 13 0.35 16.14 -31.26
C VAL A 13 0.59 17.09 -32.44
N ILE A 14 -0.43 17.32 -33.28
CA ILE A 14 -0.34 18.26 -34.41
C ILE A 14 -0.23 19.72 -33.94
N VAL A 15 -0.98 20.12 -32.90
CA VAL A 15 -0.85 21.46 -32.27
C VAL A 15 0.56 21.66 -31.71
N ILE A 16 1.06 20.71 -30.92
CA ILE A 16 2.40 20.79 -30.32
C ILE A 16 3.47 20.87 -31.41
N GLY A 17 3.36 20.05 -32.46
CA GLY A 17 4.25 20.11 -33.62
C GLY A 17 4.23 21.47 -34.33
N GLY A 18 3.05 22.07 -34.47
CA GLY A 18 2.87 23.41 -35.03
C GLY A 18 3.55 24.50 -34.20
N VAL A 19 3.33 24.49 -32.87
CA VAL A 19 3.95 25.43 -31.92
C VAL A 19 5.47 25.30 -31.93
N ILE A 20 6.00 24.08 -31.85
CA ILE A 20 7.47 23.84 -31.91
C ILE A 20 8.04 24.30 -33.24
N GLY A 21 7.35 24.05 -34.35
CA GLY A 21 7.76 24.49 -35.68
C GLY A 21 7.84 26.01 -35.81
N TYR A 22 6.90 26.74 -35.19
CA TYR A 22 6.92 28.19 -35.13
C TYR A 22 8.05 28.71 -34.22
N LEU A 23 8.17 28.20 -33.00
CA LEU A 23 9.20 28.63 -32.04
C LEU A 23 10.63 28.40 -32.55
N ARG A 24 10.87 27.32 -33.31
CA ARG A 24 12.22 27.01 -33.82
C ARG A 24 12.58 27.70 -35.13
N LYS A 25 11.60 28.04 -35.99
CA LYS A 25 11.86 28.49 -37.38
C LYS A 25 11.09 29.73 -37.80
N GLY A 26 10.31 30.36 -36.92
CA GLY A 26 9.46 31.51 -37.25
C GLY A 26 8.39 31.21 -38.31
N SER A 27 8.09 29.93 -38.56
CA SER A 27 7.25 29.50 -39.69
C SER A 27 5.77 29.75 -39.41
N VAL A 28 5.23 30.84 -39.98
CA VAL A 28 3.79 31.17 -39.90
C VAL A 28 2.92 30.07 -40.53
N ALA A 29 3.42 29.40 -41.57
CA ALA A 29 2.77 28.23 -42.17
C ALA A 29 2.68 27.03 -41.21
N SER A 30 3.67 26.85 -40.32
CA SER A 30 3.64 25.80 -39.29
C SER A 30 2.67 26.13 -38.16
N LEU A 31 2.55 27.42 -37.81
CA LEU A 31 1.57 27.90 -36.84
C LEU A 31 0.15 27.73 -37.39
N GLY A 32 -0.15 28.27 -38.57
CA GLY A 32 -1.47 28.18 -39.18
C GLY A 32 -1.87 26.75 -39.55
N GLY A 33 -0.98 26.01 -40.23
CA GLY A 33 -1.26 24.64 -40.66
C GLY A 33 -1.25 23.62 -39.52
N GLY A 34 -0.34 23.75 -38.56
CA GLY A 34 -0.24 22.82 -37.43
C GLY A 34 -1.24 23.14 -36.32
N VAL A 35 -1.25 24.36 -35.80
CA VAL A 35 -2.17 24.72 -34.70
C VAL A 35 -3.61 24.76 -35.20
N GLY A 36 -3.87 25.33 -36.38
CA GLY A 36 -5.22 25.39 -36.95
C GLY A 36 -5.81 24.00 -37.18
N THR A 37 -5.13 23.14 -37.94
CA THR A 37 -5.64 21.79 -38.24
C THR A 37 -5.71 20.92 -36.98
N GLY A 38 -4.77 21.07 -36.05
CA GLY A 38 -4.79 20.36 -34.77
C GLY A 38 -5.99 20.75 -33.90
N LEU A 39 -6.35 22.04 -33.85
CA LEU A 39 -7.55 22.51 -33.14
C LEU A 39 -8.84 22.03 -33.81
N VAL A 40 -8.89 22.00 -35.15
CA VAL A 40 -10.04 21.45 -35.89
C VAL A 40 -10.22 19.96 -35.58
N LEU A 41 -9.13 19.18 -35.53
CA LEU A 41 -9.16 17.77 -35.15
C LEU A 41 -9.64 17.57 -33.70
N ILE A 42 -9.17 18.39 -32.76
CA ILE A 42 -9.63 18.34 -31.36
C ILE A 42 -11.12 18.67 -31.28
N PHE A 43 -11.58 19.68 -32.02
CA PHE A 43 -12.98 20.06 -32.06
C PHE A 43 -13.85 18.95 -32.69
N ALA A 44 -13.39 18.34 -33.77
CA ALA A 44 -14.09 17.23 -34.42
C ALA A 44 -14.20 16.01 -33.49
N GLY A 45 -13.10 15.64 -32.81
CA GLY A 45 -13.11 14.59 -31.79
C GLY A 45 -14.03 14.93 -30.61
N TYR A 46 -14.13 16.20 -30.21
CA TYR A 46 -15.10 16.65 -29.22
C TYR A 46 -16.55 16.53 -29.71
N LEU A 47 -16.84 16.84 -30.98
CA LEU A 47 -18.16 16.63 -31.55
C LEU A 47 -18.53 15.14 -31.58
N SER A 48 -17.59 14.27 -31.95
CA SER A 48 -17.75 12.81 -31.93
C SER A 48 -18.00 12.29 -30.51
N LEU A 49 -17.25 12.76 -29.51
CA LEU A 49 -17.46 12.45 -28.10
C LEU A 49 -18.83 12.93 -27.59
N LYS A 50 -19.24 14.15 -27.95
CA LYS A 50 -20.51 14.74 -27.53
C LYS A 50 -21.69 14.01 -28.15
N ALA A 51 -21.63 13.62 -29.43
CA ALA A 51 -22.64 12.79 -30.05
C ALA A 51 -22.70 11.40 -29.39
N PHE A 52 -21.52 10.80 -29.13
CA PHE A 52 -21.42 9.51 -28.47
C PHE A 52 -22.05 9.52 -27.07
N SER A 53 -21.83 10.58 -26.28
CA SER A 53 -22.46 10.77 -24.97
C SER A 53 -23.99 10.87 -25.01
N LYS A 54 -24.57 11.13 -26.20
CA LYS A 54 -26.02 11.14 -26.45
C LYS A 54 -26.52 9.84 -27.09
N GLY A 55 -25.68 8.80 -27.16
CA GLY A 55 -26.00 7.53 -27.81
C GLY A 55 -26.13 7.65 -29.33
N LYS A 56 -25.39 8.56 -29.98
CA LYS A 56 -25.41 8.79 -31.43
C LYS A 56 -23.99 8.86 -32.00
N ASN A 57 -23.85 8.60 -33.30
CA ASN A 57 -22.61 8.88 -34.02
C ASN A 57 -22.62 10.29 -34.62
N SER A 58 -21.46 10.96 -34.64
CA SER A 58 -21.29 12.25 -35.32
C SER A 58 -20.71 12.01 -36.70
N PHE A 59 -21.56 11.87 -37.72
CA PHE A 59 -21.06 11.74 -39.10
C PHE A 59 -20.32 13.01 -39.55
N LEU A 60 -20.76 14.18 -39.08
CA LEU A 60 -20.07 15.45 -39.30
C LEU A 60 -18.67 15.45 -38.68
N GLY A 61 -18.54 15.00 -37.43
CA GLY A 61 -17.25 14.88 -36.74
C GLY A 61 -16.31 13.96 -37.51
N LEU A 62 -16.78 12.75 -37.83
CA LEU A 62 -16.02 11.74 -38.55
C LEU A 62 -15.61 12.19 -39.97
N ALA A 63 -16.46 12.95 -40.67
CA ALA A 63 -16.12 13.54 -41.96
C ALA A 63 -15.01 14.60 -41.83
N ILE A 64 -15.10 15.50 -40.84
CA ILE A 64 -14.06 16.51 -40.58
C ILE A 64 -12.73 15.83 -40.20
N GLU A 65 -12.78 14.80 -39.36
CA GLU A 65 -11.61 14.00 -38.95
C GLU A 65 -10.92 13.36 -40.16
N THR A 66 -11.71 12.73 -41.03
CA THR A 66 -11.22 12.07 -42.26
C THR A 66 -10.60 13.07 -43.23
N VAL A 67 -11.28 14.20 -43.48
CA VAL A 67 -10.78 15.23 -44.40
C VAL A 67 -9.48 15.84 -43.86
N CYS A 68 -9.42 16.19 -42.57
CA CYS A 68 -8.21 16.76 -41.98
C CYS A 68 -7.02 15.79 -42.03
N ALA A 69 -7.25 14.51 -41.73
CA ALA A 69 -6.20 13.49 -41.79
C ALA A 69 -5.75 13.22 -43.24
N ALA A 70 -6.66 13.20 -44.21
CA ALA A 70 -6.33 13.02 -45.62
C ALA A 70 -5.54 14.22 -46.18
N VAL A 71 -5.93 15.44 -45.84
CA VAL A 71 -5.21 16.65 -46.23
C VAL A 71 -3.81 16.68 -45.60
N LEU A 72 -3.67 16.35 -44.32
CA LEU A 72 -2.36 16.25 -43.66
C LEU A 72 -1.48 15.17 -44.28
N THR A 73 -2.06 14.03 -44.64
CA THR A 73 -1.39 12.94 -45.37
C THR A 73 -0.83 13.45 -46.69
N PHE A 74 -1.65 14.15 -47.48
CA PHE A 74 -1.24 14.66 -48.78
C PHE A 74 -0.15 15.74 -48.66
N VAL A 75 -0.39 16.77 -47.85
CA VAL A 75 0.53 17.91 -47.72
C VAL A 75 1.86 17.49 -47.11
N MET A 76 1.85 16.69 -46.03
CA MET A 76 3.08 16.24 -45.39
C MET A 76 3.76 15.11 -46.17
N GLY A 77 3.00 14.28 -46.89
CA GLY A 77 3.52 13.27 -47.81
C GLY A 77 4.29 13.89 -48.97
N GLN A 78 3.73 14.91 -49.63
CA GLN A 78 4.45 15.66 -50.67
C GLN A 78 5.72 16.31 -50.12
N ARG A 79 5.62 16.93 -48.94
CA ARG A 79 6.78 17.54 -48.29
C ARG A 79 7.85 16.51 -47.91
N TYR A 80 7.46 15.30 -47.51
CA TYR A 80 8.38 14.20 -47.23
C TYR A 80 9.08 13.75 -48.52
N MET A 81 8.34 13.53 -49.60
CA MET A 81 8.91 13.13 -50.91
C MET A 81 9.91 14.15 -51.47
N GLN A 82 9.71 15.44 -51.22
CA GLN A 82 10.62 16.50 -51.66
C GLN A 82 11.86 16.66 -50.77
N THR A 83 11.76 16.35 -49.47
CA THR A 83 12.82 16.66 -48.51
C THR A 83 13.56 15.43 -47.99
N SER A 84 12.99 14.24 -48.13
CA SER A 84 13.44 12.98 -47.51
C SER A 84 13.68 13.07 -46.00
N LYS A 85 13.11 14.08 -45.32
CA LYS A 85 13.30 14.31 -43.89
C LYS A 85 12.22 13.62 -43.08
N ILE A 86 12.64 12.67 -42.24
CA ILE A 86 11.76 11.91 -41.34
C ILE A 86 11.00 12.84 -40.38
N MET A 87 11.64 13.88 -39.84
CA MET A 87 10.98 14.87 -38.97
C MET A 87 10.99 16.29 -39.57
N PRO A 88 9.85 17.01 -39.53
CA PRO A 88 8.52 16.59 -39.04
C PRO A 88 7.64 15.89 -40.10
N ALA A 89 8.01 15.96 -41.39
CA ALA A 89 7.13 15.59 -42.50
C ALA A 89 6.80 14.09 -42.56
N GLY A 90 7.81 13.21 -42.44
CA GLY A 90 7.61 11.75 -42.50
C GLY A 90 6.76 11.19 -41.37
N ILE A 91 7.02 11.60 -40.12
CA ILE A 91 6.24 11.16 -38.95
C ILE A 91 4.78 11.62 -39.05
N VAL A 92 4.54 12.91 -39.37
CA VAL A 92 3.18 13.43 -39.47
C VAL A 92 2.43 12.77 -40.62
N ALA A 93 3.07 12.58 -41.78
CA ALA A 93 2.45 11.87 -42.91
C ALA A 93 2.08 10.42 -42.53
N GLY A 94 2.98 9.68 -41.87
CA GLY A 94 2.73 8.30 -41.46
C GLY A 94 1.57 8.15 -40.46
N ILE A 95 1.54 9.01 -39.44
CA ILE A 95 0.42 9.03 -38.47
C ILE A 95 -0.88 9.43 -39.19
N SER A 96 -0.84 10.43 -40.08
CA SER A 96 -2.02 10.89 -40.84
C SER A 96 -2.61 9.80 -41.74
N VAL A 97 -1.77 8.97 -42.38
CA VAL A 97 -2.22 7.82 -43.18
C VAL A 97 -2.96 6.82 -42.31
N LEU A 98 -2.38 6.43 -41.18
CA LEU A 98 -2.99 5.48 -40.24
C LEU A 98 -4.33 6.01 -39.71
N MET A 99 -4.39 7.29 -39.36
CA MET A 99 -5.62 7.93 -38.91
C MET A 99 -6.68 7.99 -40.01
N THR A 100 -6.28 8.30 -41.25
CA THR A 100 -7.19 8.30 -42.42
C THR A 100 -7.80 6.91 -42.64
N VAL A 101 -6.99 5.86 -42.64
CA VAL A 101 -7.47 4.47 -42.77
C VAL A 101 -8.42 4.11 -41.63
N PHE A 102 -8.08 4.49 -40.39
CA PHE A 102 -8.92 4.25 -39.22
C PHE A 102 -10.29 4.95 -39.32
N TYR A 103 -10.33 6.21 -39.77
CA TYR A 103 -11.60 6.93 -39.94
C TYR A 103 -12.43 6.39 -41.10
N LEU A 104 -11.81 6.00 -42.22
CA LEU A 104 -12.52 5.34 -43.33
C LEU A 104 -13.12 4.00 -42.89
N TYR A 105 -12.38 3.20 -42.13
CA TYR A 105 -12.89 1.97 -41.51
C TYR A 105 -14.08 2.26 -40.58
N LYS A 106 -14.02 3.35 -39.81
CA LYS A 106 -15.13 3.79 -38.96
C LYS A 106 -16.36 4.20 -39.75
N ILE A 107 -16.20 4.92 -40.86
CA ILE A 107 -17.31 5.26 -41.75
C ILE A 107 -17.94 3.98 -42.32
N ALA A 108 -17.11 3.06 -42.80
CA ALA A 108 -17.56 1.79 -43.39
C ALA A 108 -18.29 0.87 -42.40
N THR A 109 -17.97 0.96 -41.11
CA THR A 109 -18.58 0.16 -40.04
C THR A 109 -19.75 0.86 -39.33
N GLY A 110 -20.22 2.01 -39.85
CA GLY A 110 -21.38 2.73 -39.30
C GLY A 110 -21.06 3.63 -38.10
N GLY A 111 -19.79 3.95 -37.87
CA GLY A 111 -19.30 4.86 -36.84
C GLY A 111 -18.80 4.16 -35.57
N ASN A 112 -18.98 4.79 -34.42
CA ASN A 112 -18.68 4.13 -33.15
C ASN A 112 -19.76 3.11 -32.81
N HIS A 113 -19.33 2.00 -32.25
CA HIS A 113 -20.23 1.02 -31.66
C HIS A 113 -20.89 1.67 -30.44
N ILE A 114 -22.22 1.84 -30.49
CA ILE A 114 -23.03 2.40 -29.41
C ILE A 114 -23.59 1.20 -28.64
N PRO A 115 -23.15 0.96 -27.38
CA PRO A 115 -23.69 -0.12 -26.57
C PRO A 115 -25.19 0.12 -26.27
N ALA A 116 -25.94 -0.95 -25.99
CA ALA A 116 -27.34 -0.84 -25.64
C ALA A 116 -27.50 0.01 -24.36
N LYS A 117 -28.44 0.96 -24.37
CA LYS A 117 -28.66 1.98 -23.32
C LYS A 117 -28.78 1.41 -21.89
N ALA A 118 -29.27 0.17 -21.75
CA ALA A 118 -29.40 -0.53 -20.47
C ALA A 118 -28.05 -1.01 -19.90
N GLU A 119 -27.09 -1.39 -20.75
CA GLU A 119 -25.77 -1.87 -20.29
C GLU A 119 -24.86 -0.70 -19.88
N GLU A 120 -24.98 0.45 -20.54
CA GLU A 120 -24.19 1.65 -20.26
C GLU A 120 -24.67 2.39 -19.00
N GLU A 121 -25.99 2.51 -18.78
CA GLU A 121 -26.54 3.07 -17.55
C GLU A 121 -26.22 2.19 -16.33
N ASP A 122 -26.29 0.87 -16.44
CA ASP A 122 -26.01 -0.03 -15.32
C ASP A 122 -24.50 -0.10 -15.00
N HIS A 123 -23.63 -0.17 -16.02
CA HIS A 123 -22.18 -0.07 -15.82
C HIS A 123 -21.76 1.29 -15.26
N GLN A 124 -22.29 2.40 -15.77
CA GLN A 124 -21.91 3.73 -15.32
C GLN A 124 -22.46 4.04 -13.92
N LYS A 125 -23.67 3.55 -13.59
CA LYS A 125 -24.25 3.63 -12.24
C LYS A 125 -23.49 2.74 -11.26
N GLY A 126 -23.16 1.52 -11.63
CA GLY A 126 -22.32 0.61 -10.85
C GLY A 126 -20.92 1.17 -10.59
N PHE A 127 -20.28 1.77 -11.61
CA PHE A 127 -18.97 2.40 -11.49
C PHE A 127 -18.98 3.67 -10.62
N ARG A 128 -19.99 4.54 -10.78
CA ARG A 128 -20.15 5.72 -9.92
C ARG A 128 -20.44 5.32 -8.47
N GLN A 129 -21.25 4.29 -8.24
CA GLN A 129 -21.50 3.75 -6.90
C GLN A 129 -20.25 3.11 -6.30
N ALA A 130 -19.43 2.40 -7.08
CA ALA A 130 -18.17 1.82 -6.64
C ALA A 130 -17.16 2.87 -6.14
N ILE A 131 -17.00 3.95 -6.92
CA ILE A 131 -16.15 5.07 -6.52
C ILE A 131 -16.72 5.74 -5.27
N ALA A 132 -18.04 5.96 -5.22
CA ALA A 132 -18.68 6.62 -4.08
C ALA A 132 -18.50 5.82 -2.78
N HIS A 133 -18.76 4.51 -2.77
CA HIS A 133 -18.60 3.66 -1.58
C HIS A 133 -17.16 3.64 -1.07
N SER A 134 -16.19 3.50 -1.98
CA SER A 134 -14.76 3.49 -1.63
C SER A 134 -14.33 4.82 -1.01
N LEU A 135 -14.74 5.94 -1.64
CA LEU A 135 -14.44 7.28 -1.12
C LEU A 135 -15.15 7.56 0.20
N HIS A 136 -16.40 7.13 0.37
CA HIS A 136 -17.14 7.29 1.63
C HIS A 136 -16.49 6.51 2.77
N LEU A 137 -16.08 5.26 2.52
CA LEU A 137 -15.36 4.45 3.51
C LEU A 137 -14.02 5.12 3.88
N LEU A 138 -13.21 5.52 2.89
CA LEU A 138 -11.92 6.17 3.15
C LEU A 138 -12.09 7.50 3.90
N ARG A 139 -13.11 8.30 3.57
CA ARG A 139 -13.44 9.54 4.30
C ARG A 139 -13.85 9.23 5.74
N ALA A 140 -14.70 8.22 5.95
CA ALA A 140 -15.12 7.82 7.29
C ALA A 140 -13.94 7.30 8.12
N MET A 141 -13.01 6.55 7.53
CA MET A 141 -11.78 6.12 8.19
C MET A 141 -10.93 7.34 8.60
N ARG A 142 -10.66 8.27 7.68
CA ARG A 142 -9.85 9.47 7.98
C ARG A 142 -10.49 10.39 9.01
N ALA A 143 -11.83 10.46 9.04
CA ALA A 143 -12.60 11.19 10.05
C ALA A 143 -12.78 10.41 11.38
N ASN A 144 -12.23 9.18 11.48
CA ASN A 144 -12.41 8.27 12.61
C ASN A 144 -13.90 7.95 12.92
N THR A 145 -14.75 7.99 11.90
CA THR A 145 -16.19 7.63 11.94
C THR A 145 -16.49 6.33 11.19
N ALA A 146 -15.46 5.55 10.83
CA ALA A 146 -15.63 4.27 10.13
C ALA A 146 -16.56 3.30 10.87
N GLU A 147 -16.49 3.23 12.19
CA GLU A 147 -17.42 2.39 12.96
C GLU A 147 -18.87 2.84 12.79
N GLN A 148 -19.13 4.14 12.86
CA GLN A 148 -20.48 4.70 12.62
C GLN A 148 -20.95 4.40 11.19
N TRP A 149 -20.05 4.50 10.20
CA TRP A 149 -20.34 4.16 8.81
C TRP A 149 -20.73 2.68 8.66
N LEU A 150 -20.03 1.77 9.36
CA LEU A 150 -20.37 0.35 9.39
C LEU A 150 -21.71 0.09 10.08
N GLN A 151 -21.94 0.72 11.24
CA GLN A 151 -23.18 0.58 12.01
C GLN A 151 -24.40 1.10 11.23
N GLN A 152 -24.31 2.27 10.60
CA GLN A 152 -25.37 2.79 9.73
C GLN A 152 -25.70 1.85 8.57
N ARG A 153 -24.67 1.21 8.01
CA ARG A 153 -24.86 0.21 6.95
C ARG A 153 -25.57 -1.04 7.47
N ILE A 154 -25.17 -1.54 8.64
CA ILE A 154 -25.82 -2.68 9.31
C ILE A 154 -27.29 -2.36 9.59
N GLN A 155 -27.58 -1.17 10.14
CA GLN A 155 -28.93 -0.74 10.46
C GLN A 155 -29.81 -0.63 9.20
N LYS A 156 -29.25 -0.16 8.08
CA LYS A 156 -30.00 0.07 6.85
C LYS A 156 -30.19 -1.17 5.98
N TYR A 157 -29.20 -2.06 5.92
CA TYR A 157 -29.17 -3.18 4.96
C TYR A 157 -29.04 -4.56 5.63
N GLY A 158 -28.92 -4.62 6.95
CA GLY A 158 -28.65 -5.84 7.70
C GLY A 158 -27.15 -6.17 7.83
N PRO A 159 -26.82 -7.20 8.62
CA PRO A 159 -25.44 -7.60 8.92
C PRO A 159 -24.71 -8.22 7.71
N ILE A 160 -25.43 -8.54 6.63
CA ILE A 160 -24.87 -9.03 5.36
C ILE A 160 -25.42 -8.15 4.25
N SER A 161 -24.55 -7.48 3.48
CA SER A 161 -24.99 -6.57 2.41
C SER A 161 -23.97 -6.43 1.27
N LYS A 162 -24.47 -6.18 0.05
CA LYS A 162 -23.62 -5.96 -1.14
C LYS A 162 -23.20 -4.49 -1.28
N LEU A 163 -21.96 -4.25 -1.65
CA LEU A 163 -21.41 -2.96 -2.05
C LEU A 163 -20.33 -3.15 -3.11
N SER A 164 -19.69 -2.06 -3.50
CA SER A 164 -18.52 -2.12 -4.36
C SER A 164 -17.42 -1.29 -3.72
N LEU A 165 -16.30 -1.92 -3.39
CA LEU A 165 -15.13 -1.27 -2.80
C LEU A 165 -13.93 -1.47 -3.71
N PHE A 166 -13.16 -0.41 -3.90
CA PHE A 166 -11.92 -0.41 -4.69
C PHE A 166 -12.11 -0.99 -6.11
N GLY A 167 -13.27 -0.72 -6.73
CA GLY A 167 -13.63 -1.21 -8.06
C GLY A 167 -14.00 -2.68 -8.14
N LYS A 168 -14.27 -3.33 -7.00
CA LYS A 168 -14.67 -4.75 -6.92
C LYS A 168 -16.02 -4.91 -6.24
N PRO A 169 -16.94 -5.73 -6.81
CA PRO A 169 -18.12 -6.20 -6.08
C PRO A 169 -17.69 -6.83 -4.76
N THR A 170 -18.29 -6.39 -3.66
CA THR A 170 -17.90 -6.76 -2.30
C THR A 170 -19.14 -7.16 -1.52
N VAL A 171 -19.02 -8.21 -0.70
CA VAL A 171 -20.04 -8.56 0.31
C VAL A 171 -19.49 -8.15 1.67
N PHE A 172 -20.18 -7.22 2.32
CA PHE A 172 -19.95 -6.89 3.71
C PHE A 172 -20.66 -7.90 4.60
N ILE A 173 -19.96 -8.42 5.61
CA ILE A 173 -20.49 -9.34 6.62
C ILE A 173 -20.05 -8.86 8.00
N HIS A 174 -20.93 -9.01 8.99
CA HIS A 174 -20.70 -8.58 10.37
C HIS A 174 -21.25 -9.59 11.38
N GLY A 175 -20.58 -9.71 12.52
CA GLY A 175 -21.01 -10.53 13.66
C GLY A 175 -20.16 -11.78 13.89
N LYS A 176 -20.41 -12.44 15.01
CA LYS A 176 -19.66 -13.63 15.43
C LYS A 176 -19.72 -14.76 14.40
N ASP A 177 -20.90 -15.03 13.84
CA ASP A 177 -21.07 -16.11 12.87
C ASP A 177 -20.38 -15.81 11.55
N ALA A 178 -20.38 -14.54 11.13
CA ALA A 178 -19.61 -14.07 9.98
C ALA A 178 -18.09 -14.24 10.21
N ASN A 179 -17.59 -13.85 11.39
CA ASN A 179 -16.19 -14.06 11.75
C ASN A 179 -15.83 -15.55 11.73
N LYS A 180 -16.65 -16.40 12.35
CA LYS A 180 -16.45 -17.85 12.35
C LYS A 180 -16.38 -18.37 10.93
N PHE A 181 -17.36 -18.05 10.07
CA PHE A 181 -17.37 -18.41 8.66
C PHE A 181 -16.05 -18.05 7.97
N VAL A 182 -15.63 -16.78 8.03
CA VAL A 182 -14.39 -16.30 7.39
C VAL A 182 -13.15 -17.06 7.85
N PHE A 183 -13.01 -17.32 9.15
CA PHE A 183 -11.80 -17.92 9.70
C PHE A 183 -11.80 -19.45 9.75
N THR A 184 -12.94 -20.11 9.45
CA THR A 184 -13.01 -21.58 9.36
C THR A 184 -13.15 -22.08 7.93
N SER A 185 -13.51 -21.23 6.97
CA SER A 185 -13.56 -21.59 5.56
C SER A 185 -12.18 -21.99 5.03
N ASP A 186 -12.16 -23.02 4.18
CA ASP A 186 -10.96 -23.43 3.46
C ASP A 186 -10.64 -22.47 2.29
N SER A 187 -9.45 -22.67 1.71
CA SER A 187 -8.99 -21.86 0.58
C SER A 187 -9.76 -22.09 -0.72
N SER A 188 -10.57 -23.14 -0.81
CA SER A 188 -11.45 -23.38 -1.96
C SER A 188 -12.71 -22.51 -1.90
N THR A 189 -13.11 -22.12 -0.68
CA THR A 189 -14.27 -21.27 -0.43
C THR A 189 -13.89 -19.79 -0.38
N LEU A 190 -12.86 -19.44 0.42
CA LEU A 190 -12.40 -18.06 0.61
C LEU A 190 -10.89 -17.95 0.47
N SER A 191 -10.44 -17.02 -0.37
CA SER A 191 -9.03 -16.64 -0.48
C SER A 191 -8.82 -15.20 -0.01
N SER A 192 -7.62 -14.93 0.50
CA SER A 192 -7.22 -13.55 0.80
C SER A 192 -6.97 -12.82 -0.50
N SER A 193 -7.41 -11.56 -0.59
CA SER A 193 -7.10 -10.72 -1.74
C SER A 193 -6.89 -9.29 -1.31
N GLN A 194 -5.71 -8.77 -1.58
CA GLN A 194 -5.37 -7.38 -1.25
C GLN A 194 -5.73 -6.41 -2.39
N PRO A 195 -5.99 -5.13 -2.09
CA PRO A 195 -6.08 -4.09 -3.11
C PRO A 195 -4.83 -4.04 -3.99
N GLN A 196 -5.00 -3.66 -5.26
CA GLN A 196 -3.89 -3.58 -6.23
C GLN A 196 -2.77 -2.62 -5.81
N SER A 197 -3.09 -1.60 -5.02
CA SER A 197 -2.10 -0.68 -4.45
C SER A 197 -1.13 -1.39 -3.51
N VAL A 198 -1.66 -2.26 -2.65
CA VAL A 198 -0.86 -3.07 -1.70
C VAL A 198 0.00 -4.06 -2.47
N LYS A 199 -0.58 -4.77 -3.46
CA LYS A 199 0.14 -5.74 -4.30
C LYS A 199 1.32 -5.13 -5.05
N LYS A 200 1.17 -3.94 -5.61
CA LYS A 200 2.26 -3.27 -6.33
C LYS A 200 3.42 -2.82 -5.45
N LEU A 201 3.17 -2.58 -4.15
CA LEU A 201 4.20 -2.14 -3.21
C LEU A 201 4.87 -3.32 -2.51
N LEU A 202 4.09 -4.25 -1.97
CA LEU A 202 4.57 -5.41 -1.20
C LEU A 202 4.90 -6.62 -2.08
N GLY A 203 4.28 -6.72 -3.26
CA GLY A 203 4.38 -7.87 -4.16
C GLY A 203 3.23 -8.86 -3.97
N ASP A 204 3.01 -9.71 -4.98
CA ASP A 204 1.92 -10.67 -5.07
C ASP A 204 2.29 -12.08 -4.56
N ARG A 205 3.56 -12.32 -4.22
CA ARG A 205 4.04 -13.57 -3.63
C ARG A 205 4.25 -13.48 -2.11
N CYS A 206 3.61 -12.51 -1.46
CA CYS A 206 3.63 -12.37 0.00
C CYS A 206 2.50 -13.16 0.68
N LEU A 207 2.69 -13.45 1.97
CA LEU A 207 1.75 -14.21 2.81
C LEU A 207 0.33 -13.63 2.85
N LEU A 208 0.14 -12.33 2.57
CA LEU A 208 -1.18 -11.70 2.50
C LEU A 208 -1.97 -12.10 1.24
N GLU A 209 -1.31 -12.51 0.17
CA GLU A 209 -1.97 -12.83 -1.11
C GLU A 209 -1.96 -14.32 -1.41
N LEU A 210 -0.87 -15.03 -1.09
CA LEU A 210 -0.76 -16.46 -1.33
C LEU A 210 -1.95 -17.22 -0.75
N GLY A 211 -2.41 -18.27 -1.43
CA GLY A 211 -3.49 -19.17 -1.01
C GLY A 211 -3.04 -20.63 -0.92
N GLY A 212 -3.89 -21.48 -0.35
CA GLY A 212 -3.69 -22.94 -0.33
C GLY A 212 -2.31 -23.38 0.16
N GLN A 213 -1.65 -24.24 -0.62
CA GLN A 213 -0.36 -24.83 -0.27
C GLN A 213 0.78 -23.81 -0.27
N ASP A 214 0.76 -22.83 -1.17
CA ASP A 214 1.80 -21.78 -1.18
C ASP A 214 1.74 -20.93 0.08
N HIS A 215 0.55 -20.56 0.52
CA HIS A 215 0.37 -19.87 1.80
C HIS A 215 0.90 -20.71 2.96
N LYS A 216 0.52 -22.00 3.01
CA LYS A 216 0.98 -22.91 4.08
C LYS A 216 2.51 -23.01 4.10
N ARG A 217 3.13 -23.24 2.95
CA ARG A 217 4.58 -23.37 2.79
C ARG A 217 5.34 -22.13 3.27
N VAL A 218 4.94 -20.94 2.82
CA VAL A 218 5.56 -19.67 3.26
C VAL A 218 5.29 -19.39 4.73
N ARG A 219 4.08 -19.71 5.23
CA ARG A 219 3.72 -19.57 6.64
C ARG A 219 4.58 -20.46 7.54
N ASP A 220 4.78 -21.72 7.15
CA ASP A 220 5.58 -22.68 7.90
C ASP A 220 7.04 -22.22 7.98
N ALA A 221 7.60 -21.73 6.87
CA ALA A 221 8.94 -21.15 6.82
C ALA A 221 9.10 -19.92 7.75
N LEU A 222 8.11 -19.02 7.75
CA LEU A 222 8.08 -17.88 8.68
C LEU A 222 7.93 -18.33 10.14
N GLY A 223 7.14 -19.38 10.39
CA GLY A 223 6.90 -19.96 11.71
C GLY A 223 8.17 -20.49 12.38
N LEU A 224 9.14 -21.00 11.60
CA LEU A 224 10.43 -21.45 12.13
C LEU A 224 11.24 -20.32 12.78
N PHE A 225 11.10 -19.09 12.28
CA PHE A 225 11.71 -17.89 12.85
C PHE A 225 10.94 -17.39 14.10
N LEU A 226 9.64 -17.64 14.17
CA LEU A 226 8.75 -17.14 15.24
C LEU A 226 8.40 -18.17 16.31
N LYS A 227 9.06 -19.33 16.31
CA LYS A 227 8.85 -20.38 17.32
C LYS A 227 9.32 -19.93 18.71
N PRO A 228 8.79 -20.51 19.79
CA PRO A 228 9.09 -20.09 21.16
C PRO A 228 10.58 -20.05 21.52
N GLU A 229 11.38 -20.99 21.04
CA GLU A 229 12.83 -21.05 21.31
C GLU A 229 13.56 -19.87 20.67
N SER A 230 13.18 -19.52 19.44
CA SER A 230 13.71 -18.37 18.71
C SER A 230 13.32 -17.07 19.41
N LEU A 231 12.04 -16.92 19.77
CA LEU A 231 11.54 -15.74 20.48
C LEU A 231 12.26 -15.49 21.82
N LYS A 232 12.54 -16.55 22.60
CA LYS A 232 13.34 -16.45 23.84
C LYS A 232 14.72 -15.86 23.58
N SER A 233 15.38 -16.26 22.49
CA SER A 233 16.70 -15.74 22.12
C SER A 233 16.66 -14.27 21.70
N TYR A 234 15.51 -13.77 21.24
CA TYR A 234 15.34 -12.39 20.79
C TYR A 234 15.13 -11.38 21.91
N VAL A 235 14.64 -11.83 23.08
CA VAL A 235 14.33 -10.97 24.25
C VAL A 235 15.51 -10.04 24.59
N GLY A 236 16.73 -10.57 24.68
CA GLY A 236 17.91 -9.79 25.04
C GLY A 236 18.24 -8.68 24.04
N LYS A 237 18.21 -9.00 22.74
CA LYS A 237 18.45 -8.02 21.67
C LYS A 237 17.33 -6.99 21.56
N MET A 238 16.09 -7.41 21.77
CA MET A 238 14.93 -6.52 21.78
C MET A 238 15.01 -5.52 22.92
N ASP A 239 15.33 -5.99 24.14
CA ASP A 239 15.56 -5.12 25.29
C ASP A 239 16.75 -4.16 25.07
N GLU A 240 17.81 -4.62 24.41
CA GLU A 240 18.93 -3.76 24.04
C GLU A 240 18.51 -2.61 23.11
N GLU A 241 17.71 -2.89 22.07
CA GLU A 241 17.19 -1.85 21.17
C GLU A 241 16.23 -0.89 21.91
N VAL A 242 15.39 -1.39 22.82
CA VAL A 242 14.52 -0.56 23.67
C VAL A 242 15.34 0.34 24.59
N ARG A 243 16.37 -0.18 25.25
CA ARG A 243 17.26 0.61 26.12
C ARG A 243 17.98 1.71 25.35
N LYS A 244 18.56 1.39 24.18
CA LYS A 244 19.20 2.38 23.31
C LYS A 244 18.20 3.45 22.87
N HIS A 245 16.98 3.06 22.51
CA HIS A 245 15.93 3.99 22.12
C HIS A 245 15.55 4.96 23.25
N ILE A 246 15.38 4.47 24.48
CA ILE A 246 15.08 5.29 25.66
C ILE A 246 16.23 6.27 25.93
N ALA A 247 17.47 5.78 25.96
CA ALA A 247 18.65 6.62 26.20
C ALA A 247 18.80 7.75 25.17
N THR A 248 18.50 7.47 23.90
CA THR A 248 18.62 8.48 22.83
C THR A 248 17.46 9.47 22.78
N HIS A 249 16.23 9.00 23.01
CA HIS A 249 15.03 9.78 22.66
C HIS A 249 14.17 10.22 23.84
N TRP A 250 14.36 9.64 25.03
CA TRP A 250 13.53 9.91 26.20
C TRP A 250 14.31 10.52 27.35
N GLU A 251 15.52 10.02 27.63
CA GLU A 251 16.35 10.55 28.71
C GLU A 251 16.72 12.03 28.48
N GLY A 252 16.62 12.85 29.52
CA GLY A 252 16.88 14.29 29.46
C GLY A 252 15.84 15.11 28.68
N LYS A 253 14.73 14.51 28.22
CA LYS A 253 13.62 15.23 27.59
C LYS A 253 12.52 15.51 28.62
N GLN A 254 11.86 16.66 28.47
CA GLN A 254 10.65 17.00 29.24
C GLN A 254 9.38 16.61 28.48
N GLU A 255 9.43 16.61 27.14
CA GLU A 255 8.31 16.31 26.26
C GLU A 255 8.76 15.41 25.11
N VAL A 256 7.90 14.47 24.73
CA VAL A 256 8.12 13.58 23.60
C VAL A 256 6.83 13.34 22.81
N LYS A 257 6.95 13.02 21.53
CA LYS A 257 5.84 12.52 20.70
C LYS A 257 5.95 10.99 20.59
N VAL A 258 5.01 10.27 21.19
CA VAL A 258 5.11 8.83 21.37
C VAL A 258 5.06 8.09 20.03
N LEU A 259 4.11 8.39 19.14
CA LEU A 259 3.92 7.61 17.91
C LEU A 259 5.16 7.62 16.99
N PRO A 260 5.78 8.78 16.67
CA PRO A 260 7.01 8.79 15.88
C PRO A 260 8.13 7.97 16.52
N LEU A 261 8.29 8.08 17.85
CA LEU A 261 9.31 7.34 18.58
C LEU A 261 9.05 5.82 18.55
N MET A 262 7.80 5.39 18.74
CA MET A 262 7.45 3.97 18.66
C MET A 262 7.65 3.41 17.26
N LYS A 263 7.38 4.19 16.20
CA LYS A 263 7.70 3.81 14.81
C LYS A 263 9.21 3.62 14.59
N THR A 264 10.01 4.56 15.09
CA THR A 264 11.48 4.42 15.05
C THR A 264 11.96 3.19 15.83
N LEU A 265 11.38 2.91 17.00
CA LEU A 265 11.73 1.75 17.82
C LEU A 265 11.42 0.43 17.10
N THR A 266 10.18 0.24 16.64
CA THR A 266 9.75 -1.01 15.99
C THR A 266 10.50 -1.25 14.68
N PHE A 267 10.77 -0.19 13.90
CA PHE A 267 11.62 -0.29 12.71
C PHE A 267 13.02 -0.82 13.04
N ASN A 268 13.64 -0.27 14.09
CA ASN A 268 14.98 -0.66 14.52
C ASN A 268 15.02 -2.10 15.03
N ILE A 269 14.02 -2.52 15.80
CA ILE A 269 13.88 -3.90 16.28
C ILE A 269 13.78 -4.87 15.11
N ILE A 270 12.92 -4.60 14.13
CA ILE A 270 12.80 -5.46 12.94
C ILE A 270 14.11 -5.54 12.16
N CYS A 271 14.75 -4.40 11.88
CA CYS A 271 16.02 -4.39 11.15
C CYS A 271 17.08 -5.23 11.87
N ALA A 272 17.22 -5.06 13.18
CA ALA A 272 18.19 -5.78 13.99
C ALA A 272 17.90 -7.28 14.09
N LEU A 273 16.66 -7.65 14.43
CA LEU A 273 16.31 -9.03 14.77
C LEU A 273 15.92 -9.86 13.56
N LEU A 274 15.15 -9.31 12.63
CA LEU A 274 14.57 -10.07 11.52
C LEU A 274 15.47 -10.06 10.29
N PHE A 275 16.19 -8.97 10.04
CA PHE A 275 17.04 -8.84 8.85
C PHE A 275 18.54 -8.86 9.16
N GLY A 276 18.93 -8.81 10.44
CA GLY A 276 20.32 -8.76 10.85
C GLY A 276 21.05 -7.51 10.35
N ILE A 277 20.32 -6.42 10.11
CA ILE A 277 20.86 -5.13 9.69
C ILE A 277 21.12 -4.33 10.95
N GLU A 278 22.38 -4.25 11.38
CA GLU A 278 22.81 -3.47 12.54
C GLU A 278 22.69 -1.95 12.31
N ARG A 279 22.85 -1.15 13.37
CA ARG A 279 22.80 0.33 13.27
C ARG A 279 23.95 0.85 12.39
N GLY A 280 23.66 1.89 11.61
CA GLY A 280 24.61 2.56 10.72
C GLY A 280 23.98 2.98 9.40
N ALA A 281 24.80 3.45 8.46
CA ALA A 281 24.36 4.09 7.22
C ALA A 281 23.40 3.24 6.37
N ARG A 282 23.53 1.91 6.39
CA ARG A 282 22.61 1.01 5.66
C ARG A 282 21.19 1.08 6.22
N ARG A 283 21.05 1.03 7.56
CA ARG A 283 19.76 1.10 8.24
C ARG A 283 19.14 2.49 8.11
N GLU A 284 19.95 3.55 8.16
CA GLU A 284 19.51 4.93 7.98
C GLU A 284 18.90 5.15 6.59
N LYS A 285 19.57 4.70 5.52
CA LYS A 285 18.99 4.76 4.16
C LYS A 285 17.72 3.94 4.04
N LEU A 286 17.67 2.78 4.69
CA LEU A 286 16.50 1.91 4.65
C LEU A 286 15.27 2.57 5.31
N VAL A 287 15.45 3.29 6.43
CA VAL A 287 14.32 3.96 7.09
C VAL A 287 13.72 5.05 6.23
N ASP A 288 14.54 5.83 5.53
CA ASP A 288 14.08 6.93 4.66
C ASP A 288 13.20 6.39 3.52
N TRP A 289 13.68 5.37 2.80
CA TRP A 289 12.88 4.74 1.75
C TRP A 289 11.65 4.04 2.29
N PHE A 290 11.75 3.39 3.45
CA PHE A 290 10.61 2.70 4.04
C PHE A 290 9.49 3.66 4.44
N GLN A 291 9.83 4.82 5.00
CA GLN A 291 8.86 5.87 5.31
C GLN A 291 8.17 6.38 4.04
N GLU A 292 8.93 6.70 2.98
CA GLU A 292 8.35 7.10 1.69
C GLU A 292 7.46 6.01 1.09
N MET A 293 7.83 4.73 1.21
CA MET A 293 7.03 3.61 0.72
C MET A 293 5.68 3.52 1.43
N ILE A 294 5.65 3.59 2.77
CA ILE A 294 4.42 3.47 3.54
C ILE A 294 3.44 4.62 3.27
N GLU A 295 3.93 5.84 3.03
CA GLU A 295 3.04 6.98 2.74
C GLU A 295 2.13 6.78 1.52
N GLY A 296 2.61 6.10 0.48
CA GLY A 296 1.83 5.85 -0.73
C GLY A 296 1.00 4.58 -0.67
N MET A 297 1.31 3.65 0.24
CA MET A 297 0.52 2.42 0.47
C MET A 297 -0.96 2.73 0.75
N TRP A 298 -1.20 3.85 1.41
CA TRP A 298 -2.53 4.31 1.84
C TRP A 298 -3.05 5.51 1.04
N SER A 299 -2.34 5.87 -0.04
CA SER A 299 -2.71 6.97 -0.92
C SER A 299 -3.63 6.52 -2.06
N ILE A 300 -4.16 7.49 -2.83
CA ILE A 300 -4.90 7.18 -4.06
C ILE A 300 -3.89 6.61 -5.07
N PRO A 301 -4.09 5.39 -5.62
CA PRO A 301 -3.08 4.67 -6.40
C PRO A 301 -2.98 5.16 -7.85
N ILE A 302 -2.68 6.46 -8.03
CA ILE A 302 -2.45 7.10 -9.33
C ILE A 302 -0.94 7.18 -9.54
N ASN A 303 -0.43 6.51 -10.57
CA ASN A 303 1.01 6.45 -10.86
C ASN A 303 1.44 7.59 -11.80
N LEU A 304 1.60 8.80 -11.27
CA LEU A 304 2.13 9.96 -12.01
C LEU A 304 3.37 10.54 -11.27
N PRO A 305 4.36 11.13 -11.98
CA PRO A 305 5.66 11.51 -11.38
C PRO A 305 5.61 12.39 -10.12
N PHE A 306 4.56 13.17 -9.94
CA PHE A 306 4.37 14.09 -8.81
C PHE A 306 3.47 13.53 -7.69
N THR A 307 2.97 12.30 -7.85
CA THR A 307 2.07 11.68 -6.87
C THR A 307 2.83 10.98 -5.75
N ARG A 308 2.24 10.93 -4.56
CA ARG A 308 2.76 10.13 -3.43
C ARG A 308 2.93 8.67 -3.82
N TYR A 309 1.96 8.12 -4.53
CA TYR A 309 2.00 6.72 -4.98
C TYR A 309 3.20 6.41 -5.88
N ASN A 310 3.53 7.29 -6.84
CA ASN A 310 4.72 7.10 -7.68
C ASN A 310 6.02 7.12 -6.87
N ARG A 311 6.17 8.07 -5.93
CA ARG A 311 7.33 8.11 -5.03
C ARG A 311 7.46 6.83 -4.21
N SER A 312 6.34 6.33 -3.67
CA SER A 312 6.34 5.08 -2.91
C SER A 312 6.69 3.86 -3.75
N LEU A 313 6.35 3.84 -5.05
CA LEU A 313 6.82 2.80 -5.96
C LEU A 313 8.33 2.87 -6.19
N GLN A 314 8.89 4.08 -6.33
CA GLN A 314 10.34 4.28 -6.44
C GLN A 314 11.06 3.85 -5.15
N ALA A 315 10.52 4.22 -3.99
CA ALA A 315 11.05 3.82 -2.70
C ALA A 315 10.99 2.29 -2.50
N SER A 316 9.87 1.65 -2.86
CA SER A 316 9.77 0.17 -2.88
C SER A 316 10.83 -0.46 -3.76
N ALA A 317 11.10 0.09 -4.95
CA ALA A 317 12.16 -0.41 -5.84
C ALA A 317 13.56 -0.28 -5.20
N SER A 318 13.86 0.84 -4.54
CA SER A 318 15.13 1.03 -3.82
C SER A 318 15.30 0.04 -2.67
N ILE A 319 14.24 -0.21 -1.88
CA ILE A 319 14.26 -1.21 -0.81
C ILE A 319 14.50 -2.60 -1.38
N ARG A 320 13.80 -2.98 -2.46
CA ARG A 320 13.96 -4.28 -3.13
C ARG A 320 15.39 -4.49 -3.62
N ASN A 321 16.04 -3.46 -4.16
CA ASN A 321 17.45 -3.55 -4.56
C ASN A 321 18.36 -3.83 -3.34
N MET A 322 18.19 -3.09 -2.23
CA MET A 322 18.98 -3.34 -1.02
C MET A 322 18.72 -4.73 -0.42
N MET A 323 17.48 -5.20 -0.46
CA MET A 323 17.12 -6.54 0.01
C MET A 323 17.71 -7.63 -0.88
N LYS A 324 17.86 -7.39 -2.18
CA LYS A 324 18.48 -8.35 -3.11
C LYS A 324 19.96 -8.53 -2.76
N ASP A 325 20.65 -7.43 -2.48
CA ASP A 325 22.04 -7.47 -2.01
C ASP A 325 22.15 -8.23 -0.67
N LEU A 326 21.22 -7.97 0.27
CA LEU A 326 21.17 -8.68 1.56
C LEU A 326 20.95 -10.17 1.38
N ILE A 327 20.00 -10.59 0.54
CA ILE A 327 19.74 -12.01 0.24
C ILE A 327 21.01 -12.67 -0.33
N GLY A 328 21.72 -11.99 -1.22
CA GLY A 328 23.00 -12.46 -1.75
C GLY A 328 24.08 -12.63 -0.67
N GLU A 329 24.20 -11.69 0.26
CA GLU A 329 25.08 -11.77 1.42
C GLU A 329 24.73 -12.98 2.30
N LYS A 330 23.45 -13.12 2.66
CA LYS A 330 22.96 -14.22 3.51
C LYS A 330 23.16 -15.59 2.86
N ARG A 331 22.95 -15.71 1.55
CA ARG A 331 23.25 -16.94 0.80
C ARG A 331 24.73 -17.32 0.90
N ARG A 332 25.65 -16.35 0.80
CA ARG A 332 27.09 -16.58 0.97
C ARG A 332 27.48 -16.90 2.42
N GLU A 333 26.81 -16.30 3.40
CA GLU A 333 27.01 -16.62 4.82
C GLU A 333 26.61 -18.07 5.12
N LEU A 334 25.44 -18.50 4.66
CA LEU A 334 24.93 -19.86 4.85
C LEU A 334 25.78 -20.95 4.18
N ALA A 335 26.54 -20.60 3.14
CA ALA A 335 27.49 -21.52 2.52
C ALA A 335 28.70 -21.86 3.43
N LYS A 336 28.95 -21.06 4.48
CA LYS A 336 30.00 -21.32 5.47
C LYS A 336 29.52 -22.35 6.50
N LYS A 337 30.39 -23.30 6.86
CA LYS A 337 30.05 -24.33 7.87
C LYS A 337 29.77 -23.71 9.24
N GLY A 338 28.74 -24.23 9.92
CA GLY A 338 28.42 -23.88 11.33
C GLY A 338 27.52 -22.65 11.53
N VAL A 339 27.02 -22.04 10.45
CA VAL A 339 26.09 -20.90 10.56
C VAL A 339 24.69 -21.40 10.92
N ASN A 340 24.09 -20.84 11.99
CA ASN A 340 22.72 -21.15 12.38
C ASN A 340 21.73 -20.60 11.34
N PRO A 341 20.96 -21.44 10.63
CA PRO A 341 19.99 -21.01 9.62
C PRO A 341 18.83 -20.16 10.17
N GLN A 342 18.54 -20.23 11.47
CA GLN A 342 17.42 -19.55 12.11
C GLN A 342 17.84 -18.23 12.78
N LYS A 343 19.01 -17.70 12.42
CA LYS A 343 19.57 -16.46 12.99
C LYS A 343 18.77 -15.21 12.59
N ASP A 344 18.26 -15.17 11.37
CA ASP A 344 17.44 -14.10 10.81
C ASP A 344 16.41 -14.67 9.81
N LEU A 345 15.39 -13.88 9.47
CA LEU A 345 14.26 -14.32 8.66
C LEU A 345 14.70 -14.75 7.24
N ILE A 346 15.60 -13.97 6.64
CA ILE A 346 16.10 -14.25 5.28
C ILE A 346 16.85 -15.57 5.27
N SER A 347 17.75 -15.78 6.24
CA SER A 347 18.50 -17.03 6.37
C SER A 347 17.58 -18.23 6.60
N CYS A 348 16.51 -18.03 7.37
CA CYS A 348 15.52 -19.07 7.66
C CYS A 348 14.77 -19.48 6.39
N MET A 349 14.28 -18.52 5.61
CA MET A 349 13.59 -18.79 4.34
C MET A 349 14.53 -19.40 3.30
N LEU A 350 15.76 -18.87 3.18
CA LEU A 350 16.80 -19.43 2.29
C LEU A 350 17.17 -20.87 2.62
N SER A 351 17.02 -21.28 3.88
CA SER A 351 17.39 -22.60 4.37
C SER A 351 16.22 -23.57 4.47
N THR A 352 15.00 -23.14 4.10
CA THR A 352 13.83 -24.02 4.10
C THR A 352 13.95 -25.01 2.94
N ARG A 353 13.72 -26.30 3.20
CA ARG A 353 13.86 -27.41 2.24
C ARG A 353 12.62 -28.30 2.24
N ASP A 354 12.33 -28.95 1.11
CA ASP A 354 11.37 -30.06 1.04
C ASP A 354 11.98 -31.39 1.51
N GLU A 355 11.18 -32.44 1.52
CA GLU A 355 11.58 -33.82 1.82
C GLU A 355 12.68 -34.35 0.88
N ASN A 356 12.80 -33.78 -0.33
CA ASN A 356 13.83 -34.11 -1.31
C ASN A 356 15.05 -33.19 -1.21
N ASN A 357 15.19 -32.41 -0.13
CA ASN A 357 16.26 -31.47 0.12
C ASN A 357 16.39 -30.34 -0.94
N ARG A 358 15.30 -29.97 -1.62
CA ARG A 358 15.25 -28.87 -2.58
C ARG A 358 14.80 -27.58 -1.90
N GLU A 359 15.27 -26.45 -2.40
CA GLU A 359 14.78 -25.12 -1.98
C GLU A 359 13.31 -24.98 -2.34
N VAL A 360 12.49 -24.57 -1.36
CA VAL A 360 11.04 -24.49 -1.52
C VAL A 360 10.51 -23.06 -1.52
N ILE A 361 11.31 -22.08 -1.12
CA ILE A 361 10.93 -20.66 -1.14
C ILE A 361 11.77 -19.97 -2.21
N ASP A 362 11.11 -19.37 -3.21
CA ASP A 362 11.82 -18.67 -4.28
C ASP A 362 12.27 -17.25 -3.85
N GLU A 363 13.23 -16.67 -4.57
CA GLU A 363 13.80 -15.37 -4.22
C GLU A 363 12.77 -14.22 -4.23
N ASN A 364 11.75 -14.29 -5.10
CA ASN A 364 10.67 -13.29 -5.13
C ASN A 364 9.74 -13.46 -3.93
N GLU A 365 9.45 -14.68 -3.51
CA GLU A 365 8.73 -14.97 -2.27
C GLU A 365 9.49 -14.45 -1.05
N ILE A 366 10.81 -14.67 -0.98
CA ILE A 366 11.65 -14.13 0.12
C ILE A 366 11.54 -12.61 0.13
N MET A 367 11.72 -11.97 -1.04
CA MET A 367 11.63 -10.52 -1.18
C MET A 367 10.28 -9.98 -0.71
N ASP A 368 9.19 -10.50 -1.26
CA ASP A 368 7.83 -10.00 -0.99
C ASP A 368 7.43 -10.23 0.48
N ASN A 369 7.86 -11.34 1.08
CA ASN A 369 7.61 -11.60 2.49
C ASN A 369 8.48 -10.76 3.43
N VAL A 370 9.71 -10.43 3.04
CA VAL A 370 10.55 -9.45 3.77
C VAL A 370 9.88 -8.07 3.77
N MET A 371 9.39 -7.61 2.61
CA MET A 371 8.65 -6.35 2.48
C MET A 371 7.39 -6.34 3.36
N LEU A 372 6.63 -7.45 3.34
CA LEU A 372 5.45 -7.63 4.17
C LEU A 372 5.79 -7.57 5.66
N VAL A 373 6.76 -8.36 6.12
CA VAL A 373 7.08 -8.46 7.55
C VAL A 373 7.62 -7.13 8.08
N MET A 374 8.42 -6.41 7.29
CA MET A 374 8.89 -5.07 7.64
C MET A 374 7.73 -4.09 7.88
N THR A 375 6.75 -4.11 6.97
CA THR A 375 5.54 -3.29 7.08
C THR A 375 4.69 -3.71 8.29
N ALA A 376 4.49 -5.01 8.47
CA ALA A 376 3.64 -5.58 9.51
C ALA A 376 4.16 -5.29 10.93
N GLY A 377 5.44 -5.57 11.19
CA GLY A 377 6.02 -5.34 12.51
C GLY A 377 6.18 -3.86 12.86
N HIS A 378 6.29 -2.99 11.85
CA HIS A 378 6.52 -1.57 12.08
C HIS A 378 5.26 -0.85 12.57
N ASP A 379 4.18 -0.89 11.77
CA ASP A 379 3.00 -0.07 12.00
C ASP A 379 2.11 -0.66 13.11
N THR A 380 1.98 -1.99 13.21
CA THR A 380 1.03 -2.61 14.15
C THR A 380 1.48 -2.46 15.61
N SER A 381 2.71 -2.87 15.93
CA SER A 381 3.28 -2.75 17.26
C SER A 381 3.43 -1.30 17.71
N SER A 382 3.86 -0.40 16.82
CA SER A 382 4.05 1.01 17.20
C SER A 382 2.74 1.67 17.59
N VAL A 383 1.66 1.38 16.87
CA VAL A 383 0.30 1.83 17.21
C VAL A 383 -0.16 1.20 18.53
N LEU A 384 -0.01 -0.11 18.72
CA LEU A 384 -0.39 -0.79 19.96
C LEU A 384 0.30 -0.16 21.19
N ILE A 385 1.61 -0.01 21.15
CA ILE A 385 2.38 0.57 22.25
C ILE A 385 1.96 2.03 22.50
N THR A 386 1.75 2.82 21.44
CA THR A 386 1.26 4.20 21.56
C THR A 386 -0.08 4.27 22.29
N PHE A 387 -1.03 3.40 21.95
CA PHE A 387 -2.33 3.37 22.62
C PHE A 387 -2.24 2.87 24.06
N LEU A 388 -1.32 1.95 24.37
CA LEU A 388 -1.07 1.53 25.74
C LEU A 388 -0.50 2.67 26.59
N VAL A 389 0.48 3.42 26.09
CA VAL A 389 0.99 4.64 26.76
C VAL A 389 -0.15 5.62 27.06
N ARG A 390 -1.06 5.81 26.11
CA ARG A 390 -2.25 6.64 26.30
C ARG A 390 -3.21 6.09 27.37
N ILE A 391 -3.57 4.81 27.30
CA ILE A 391 -4.50 4.19 28.26
C ILE A 391 -3.93 4.34 29.68
N LEU A 392 -2.64 4.10 29.83
CA LEU A 392 -1.94 4.25 31.11
C LEU A 392 -1.86 5.70 31.61
N ALA A 393 -1.93 6.69 30.73
CA ALA A 393 -2.03 8.09 31.13
C ALA A 393 -3.44 8.45 31.65
N ASN A 394 -4.48 7.84 31.06
CA ASN A 394 -5.88 8.18 31.34
C ASN A 394 -6.51 7.33 32.46
N ASP A 395 -5.97 6.15 32.75
CA ASP A 395 -6.48 5.25 33.77
C ASP A 395 -5.41 4.94 34.84
N PRO A 396 -5.36 5.74 35.92
CA PRO A 396 -4.44 5.53 37.02
C PRO A 396 -4.59 4.16 37.71
N SER A 397 -5.78 3.54 37.65
CA SER A 397 -6.02 2.24 38.28
C SER A 397 -5.33 1.10 37.51
N ILE A 398 -5.41 1.14 36.18
CA ILE A 398 -4.66 0.22 35.30
C ILE A 398 -3.17 0.47 35.45
N TYR A 399 -2.73 1.73 35.48
CA TYR A 399 -1.31 2.08 35.68
C TYR A 399 -0.76 1.52 36.99
N ALA A 400 -1.48 1.72 38.11
CA ALA A 400 -1.07 1.20 39.41
C ALA A 400 -1.02 -0.34 39.44
N ALA A 401 -1.96 -1.01 38.78
CA ALA A 401 -1.96 -2.46 38.67
C ALA A 401 -0.74 -2.99 37.91
N ILE A 402 -0.41 -2.40 36.75
CA ILE A 402 0.78 -2.77 35.97
C ILE A 402 2.07 -2.47 36.73
N LEU A 403 2.15 -1.32 37.43
CA LEU A 403 3.34 -0.99 38.20
C LEU A 403 3.57 -2.00 39.33
N LYS A 404 2.51 -2.37 40.06
CA LYS A 404 2.55 -3.41 41.09
C LYS A 404 3.03 -4.75 40.52
N GLU A 405 2.50 -5.17 39.37
CA GLU A 405 2.93 -6.39 38.67
C GLU A 405 4.40 -6.33 38.25
N SER A 406 4.83 -5.22 37.65
CA SER A 406 6.22 -5.04 37.21
C SER A 406 7.24 -5.10 38.35
N SER A 407 6.79 -4.82 39.59
CA SER A 407 7.60 -4.89 40.80
C SER A 407 7.57 -6.27 41.50
N LYS A 408 6.57 -7.12 41.22
CA LYS A 408 6.41 -8.44 41.86
C LYS A 408 5.58 -9.40 40.99
N PHE A 409 6.22 -10.45 40.50
CA PHE A 409 5.56 -11.51 39.72
C PHE A 409 4.66 -12.40 40.60
N ASP A 410 3.41 -12.59 40.21
CA ASP A 410 2.41 -13.43 40.91
C ASP A 410 1.78 -14.46 39.95
N PRO A 411 2.21 -15.74 39.98
CA PRO A 411 1.73 -16.79 39.08
C PRO A 411 0.24 -17.14 39.24
N ALA A 412 -0.36 -16.88 40.41
CA ALA A 412 -1.72 -17.33 40.73
C ALA A 412 -2.80 -16.62 39.88
N ARG A 413 -2.48 -15.46 39.30
CA ARG A 413 -3.41 -14.62 38.53
C ARG A 413 -3.66 -15.10 37.10
N LEU A 414 -2.79 -15.96 36.57
CA LEU A 414 -3.00 -16.62 35.27
C LEU A 414 -4.23 -17.54 35.26
N LYS A 415 -4.79 -17.86 36.43
CA LYS A 415 -5.92 -18.78 36.60
C LYS A 415 -7.31 -18.15 36.39
N ASN A 416 -7.43 -16.81 36.41
CA ASN A 416 -8.72 -16.10 36.34
C ASN A 416 -8.88 -15.29 35.05
N GLN A 417 -8.80 -15.95 33.90
CA GLN A 417 -9.12 -15.32 32.62
C GLN A 417 -10.53 -15.74 32.20
N ALA A 418 -11.51 -14.86 32.38
CA ALA A 418 -12.86 -15.07 31.86
C ALA A 418 -12.77 -15.37 30.35
N SER A 419 -13.33 -16.50 29.91
CA SER A 419 -13.22 -16.91 28.52
C SER A 419 -14.15 -16.05 27.66
N ILE A 420 -13.55 -15.20 26.82
CA ILE A 420 -14.30 -14.52 25.77
C ILE A 420 -14.77 -15.60 24.78
N PRO A 421 -16.06 -15.65 24.40
CA PRO A 421 -16.54 -16.66 23.45
C PRO A 421 -15.75 -16.61 22.14
N PRO A 422 -15.49 -17.77 21.49
CA PRO A 422 -14.73 -17.82 20.24
C PRO A 422 -15.30 -16.87 19.18
N TYR A 423 -14.40 -16.25 18.40
CA TYR A 423 -14.71 -15.32 17.31
C TYR A 423 -15.39 -13.99 17.73
N CYS A 424 -15.49 -13.70 19.04
CA CYS A 424 -15.98 -12.41 19.55
C CYS A 424 -14.85 -11.40 19.79
N PHE A 425 -13.63 -11.88 20.03
CA PHE A 425 -12.43 -11.05 20.16
C PHE A 425 -11.29 -11.66 19.34
N ILE A 426 -11.00 -11.04 18.20
CA ILE A 426 -10.08 -11.53 17.16
C ILE A 426 -9.09 -10.45 16.72
N PRO A 427 -8.39 -9.77 17.64
CA PRO A 427 -7.48 -8.67 17.29
C PRO A 427 -6.31 -9.11 16.38
N PHE A 428 -6.02 -10.41 16.35
CA PHE A 428 -4.98 -11.03 15.52
C PHE A 428 -5.56 -11.89 14.38
N GLY A 429 -6.86 -11.78 14.09
CA GLY A 429 -7.58 -12.67 13.19
C GLY A 429 -7.82 -14.05 13.79
N GLY A 430 -7.96 -15.07 12.94
CA GLY A 430 -8.21 -16.44 13.37
C GLY A 430 -7.91 -17.48 12.27
N GLY A 431 -8.04 -18.75 12.63
CA GLY A 431 -7.88 -19.87 11.70
C GLY A 431 -6.46 -19.98 11.11
N PRO A 432 -6.30 -20.55 9.90
CA PRO A 432 -5.01 -20.69 9.23
C PRO A 432 -4.28 -19.35 8.96
N ARG A 433 -4.99 -18.22 9.05
CA ARG A 433 -4.49 -16.86 8.77
C ARG A 433 -4.24 -16.04 10.03
N ILE A 434 -4.35 -16.61 11.23
CA ILE A 434 -4.02 -15.90 12.48
C ILE A 434 -2.62 -15.28 12.38
N CYS A 435 -2.46 -14.05 12.88
CA CYS A 435 -1.19 -13.31 12.81
C CYS A 435 -0.03 -14.21 13.26
N PRO A 436 0.99 -14.47 12.43
CA PRO A 436 2.11 -15.32 12.83
C PRO A 436 3.01 -14.63 13.87
N GLY A 437 3.06 -13.30 13.88
CA GLY A 437 3.91 -12.49 14.76
C GLY A 437 3.27 -12.05 16.08
N TYR A 438 2.14 -12.62 16.49
CA TYR A 438 1.40 -12.14 17.67
C TYR A 438 2.21 -12.26 18.98
N GLU A 439 2.95 -13.35 19.18
CA GLU A 439 3.83 -13.50 20.35
C GLU A 439 5.05 -12.57 20.29
N PHE A 440 5.60 -12.33 19.09
CA PHE A 440 6.66 -11.34 18.89
C PHE A 440 6.19 -9.95 19.31
N ALA A 441 5.03 -9.50 18.79
CA ALA A 441 4.45 -8.21 19.12
C ALA A 441 4.12 -8.08 20.62
N ARG A 442 3.69 -9.18 21.25
CA ARG A 442 3.42 -9.23 22.69
C ARG A 442 4.71 -9.03 23.50
N ILE A 443 5.79 -9.74 23.17
CA ILE A 443 7.09 -9.60 23.85
C ILE A 443 7.63 -8.18 23.68
N GLU A 444 7.62 -7.65 22.46
CA GLU A 444 8.05 -6.28 22.14
C GLU A 444 7.29 -5.24 22.94
N THR A 445 5.97 -5.40 23.00
CA THR A 445 5.09 -4.51 23.78
C THR A 445 5.39 -4.59 25.27
N LEU A 446 5.52 -5.80 25.83
CA LEU A 446 5.78 -5.99 27.26
C LEU A 446 7.12 -5.41 27.69
N ILE A 447 8.20 -5.66 26.94
CA ILE A 447 9.52 -5.11 27.22
C ILE A 447 9.48 -3.58 27.17
N THR A 448 8.89 -3.02 26.11
CA THR A 448 8.81 -1.57 25.92
C THR A 448 8.01 -0.91 27.04
N ILE A 449 6.79 -1.40 27.32
CA ILE A 449 5.95 -0.84 28.38
C ILE A 449 6.59 -1.01 29.75
N HIS A 450 7.19 -2.17 30.05
CA HIS A 450 7.92 -2.38 31.30
C HIS A 450 9.00 -1.31 31.52
N ARG A 451 9.83 -1.04 30.51
CA ARG A 451 10.89 -0.02 30.59
C ARG A 451 10.31 1.39 30.75
N LEU A 452 9.24 1.73 30.03
CA LEU A 452 8.59 3.03 30.15
C LEU A 452 7.98 3.24 31.54
N VAL A 453 7.17 2.30 32.05
CA VAL A 453 6.49 2.46 33.35
C VAL A 453 7.45 2.41 34.55
N THR A 454 8.59 1.75 34.43
CA THR A 454 9.59 1.66 35.51
C THR A 454 10.48 2.89 35.58
N GLN A 455 10.70 3.59 34.45
CA GLN A 455 11.62 4.73 34.39
C GLN A 455 10.91 6.09 34.36
N PHE A 456 9.67 6.14 33.89
CA PHE A 456 8.95 7.40 33.69
C PHE A 456 7.54 7.37 34.27
N THR A 457 7.05 8.56 34.59
CA THR A 457 5.63 8.89 34.66
C THR A 457 5.33 9.91 33.57
N TRP A 458 4.08 10.01 33.13
CA TRP A 458 3.73 10.94 32.06
C TRP A 458 2.30 11.46 32.15
N LYS A 459 2.06 12.59 31.47
CA LYS A 459 0.74 13.20 31.28
C LYS A 459 0.55 13.56 29.80
N LEU A 460 -0.68 13.50 29.32
CA LEU A 460 -1.01 13.93 27.95
C LEU A 460 -0.96 15.46 27.87
N LEU A 461 -0.36 15.99 26.80
CA LEU A 461 -0.24 17.45 26.57
C LEU A 461 -1.35 18.03 25.69
N ALA A 462 -1.99 17.21 24.86
CA ALA A 462 -3.02 17.65 23.92
C ALA A 462 -4.21 16.68 23.88
N ASP A 463 -5.35 17.21 23.44
CA ASP A 463 -6.60 16.48 23.35
C ASP A 463 -6.66 15.45 22.21
N ASN A 464 -7.55 14.48 22.42
CA ASN A 464 -7.54 13.11 21.91
C ASN A 464 -8.08 12.92 20.47
N PHE A 465 -7.64 13.69 19.48
CA PHE A 465 -8.09 13.46 18.10
C PHE A 465 -7.31 12.32 17.43
N PHE A 466 -8.04 11.43 16.76
CA PHE A 466 -7.49 10.32 15.99
C PHE A 466 -8.00 10.38 14.57
N LYS A 467 -7.16 9.92 13.65
CA LYS A 467 -7.57 9.54 12.30
C LYS A 467 -7.30 8.06 12.10
N ARG A 468 -8.08 7.38 11.25
CA ARG A 468 -7.71 6.06 10.74
C ARG A 468 -7.30 6.20 9.29
N ASP A 469 -6.02 5.98 9.00
CA ASP A 469 -5.52 6.05 7.63
C ASP A 469 -4.39 5.04 7.41
N PRO A 470 -4.70 3.74 7.36
CA PRO A 470 -5.93 3.03 7.73
C PRO A 470 -5.92 2.55 9.20
N MET A 471 -4.76 2.61 9.85
CA MET A 471 -4.59 2.30 11.26
C MET A 471 -4.99 3.52 12.10
N PRO A 472 -5.56 3.32 13.30
CA PRO A 472 -5.83 4.42 14.21
C PRO A 472 -4.51 5.05 14.64
N VAL A 473 -4.37 6.36 14.43
CA VAL A 473 -3.19 7.12 14.86
C VAL A 473 -3.62 8.44 15.50
N PRO A 474 -2.99 8.85 16.62
CA PRO A 474 -3.13 10.20 17.15
C PRO A 474 -2.72 11.24 16.09
N THR A 475 -3.54 12.28 15.89
CA THR A 475 -3.30 13.29 14.84
C THR A 475 -2.00 14.06 15.05
N GLU A 476 -1.61 14.28 16.30
CA GLU A 476 -0.40 15.04 16.68
C GLU A 476 0.76 14.14 17.13
N GLY A 477 0.63 12.82 16.97
CA GLY A 477 1.65 11.85 17.36
C GLY A 477 1.72 11.57 18.87
N LEU A 478 0.67 11.90 19.62
CA LEU A 478 0.54 11.71 21.08
C LEU A 478 1.67 12.43 21.85
N PRO A 479 1.64 13.77 21.92
CA PRO A 479 2.57 14.52 22.74
C PRO A 479 2.30 14.27 24.23
N ILE A 480 3.35 13.93 24.96
CA ILE A 480 3.29 13.70 26.41
C ILE A 480 4.39 14.48 27.11
N GLN A 481 4.08 14.95 28.32
CA GLN A 481 5.08 15.42 29.27
C GLN A 481 5.58 14.22 30.06
N ILE A 482 6.89 14.02 30.10
CA ILE A 482 7.52 12.92 30.84
C ILE A 482 8.25 13.44 32.07
N MET A 483 8.20 12.67 33.15
CA MET A 483 8.92 12.93 34.39
C MET A 483 9.68 11.65 34.76
N PRO A 484 11.03 11.71 34.85
CA PRO A 484 11.82 10.58 35.31
C PRO A 484 11.39 10.16 36.73
N LYS A 485 11.28 8.86 36.97
CA LYS A 485 11.14 8.34 38.33
C LYS A 485 12.49 8.40 39.01
N SER A 486 12.54 8.87 40.27
CA SER A 486 13.79 8.79 41.04
C SER A 486 14.14 7.32 41.19
N THR A 487 15.27 6.90 40.61
CA THR A 487 15.81 5.58 40.89
C THR A 487 16.23 5.56 42.35
N ASN A 488 15.38 5.03 43.23
CA ASN A 488 15.87 4.49 44.50
C ASN A 488 16.69 3.25 44.12
N ARG A 489 17.96 3.47 43.76
CA ARG A 489 18.97 2.43 43.80
C ARG A 489 19.09 2.06 45.27
N THR A 490 18.35 1.04 45.71
CA THR A 490 18.72 0.30 46.90
C THR A 490 20.13 -0.24 46.63
N SER A 491 21.09 0.39 47.30
CA SER A 491 22.51 0.03 47.36
C SER A 491 22.71 -1.42 47.76
#